data_AF-A0A1X7UMV7-F1
#
_entry.id   AF-A0A1X7UMV7-F1
#
_cell.length_a   1.000
_cell.length_b   1.000
_cell.length_c   1.000
_cell.angle_alpha   90.00
_cell.angle_beta   90.00
_cell.angle_gamma   90.00
#
_symmetry.space_group_name_H-M   'P 1'
#
loop_
_entity.id
_entity.type
_entity.pdbx_description
1 polymer ?
#
loop_
_entity_poly.entity_id
_entity_poly.type
_entity_poly.pdbx_seq_one_letter_code
_entity_poly.pdbx_strand_id
1 'polypeptide(L)'
;MDVGATYTSSGKIMKAGPFPSKLGSTWEITQDSISSTATLKEVKAPTNPNGSIVIKNIPPATWSGRMFDIGVYKNGSLLVVQKDVHVGDQVDFMLKPKLYFGVVRNMVEGDVFTSLEITSSLTEFDLSDYPNGIRVTLKQLPGGGQYEFSGEAMS
;
A
#
# COMPACT_ATOMS: atom_id res chain seq x y z
N MET A 1 -10.10 -1.66 5.40
CA MET A 1 -8.65 -1.88 5.23
C MET A 1 -8.25 -2.78 6.36
N ASP A 2 -7.32 -3.69 6.12
CA ASP A 2 -6.83 -4.60 7.16
C ASP A 2 -5.31 -4.63 7.13
N VAL A 3 -4.68 -5.00 8.24
CA VAL A 3 -3.23 -5.18 8.35
C VAL A 3 -2.94 -6.58 8.86
N GLY A 4 -1.91 -7.22 8.32
CA GLY A 4 -1.46 -8.53 8.78
C GLY A 4 0.04 -8.68 8.66
N ALA A 5 0.60 -9.62 9.40
CA ALA A 5 2.01 -9.97 9.33
C ALA A 5 2.15 -11.48 9.16
N THR A 6 3.15 -11.90 8.40
CA THR A 6 3.52 -13.31 8.25
C THR A 6 5.00 -13.50 8.53
N TYR A 7 5.36 -14.66 9.06
CA TYR A 7 6.75 -14.98 9.37
C TYR A 7 6.94 -16.50 9.35
N THR A 8 8.18 -16.96 9.19
CA THR A 8 8.49 -18.39 9.21
C THR A 8 8.96 -18.80 10.60
N SER A 9 8.40 -19.89 11.13
CA SER A 9 8.86 -20.53 12.36
C SER A 9 8.84 -22.04 12.19
N SER A 10 9.96 -22.70 12.44
CA SER A 10 10.10 -24.16 12.33
C SER A 10 9.61 -24.72 10.99
N GLY A 11 9.94 -24.02 9.88
CA GLY A 11 9.55 -24.40 8.52
C GLY A 11 8.08 -24.15 8.17
N LYS A 12 7.29 -23.53 9.05
CA LYS A 12 5.89 -23.18 8.80
C LYS A 12 5.69 -21.68 8.70
N ILE A 13 4.82 -21.25 7.79
CA ILE A 13 4.38 -19.86 7.71
C ILE A 13 3.31 -19.64 8.79
N MET A 14 3.63 -18.74 9.72
CA MET A 14 2.73 -18.26 10.75
C MET A 14 2.09 -16.94 10.29
N LYS A 15 0.88 -16.66 10.77
CA LYS A 15 0.12 -15.45 10.40
C LYS A 15 -0.42 -14.75 11.65
N ALA A 16 -0.32 -13.44 11.66
CA ALA A 16 -1.00 -12.55 12.59
C ALA A 16 -1.91 -11.62 11.78
N GLY A 17 -3.22 -11.84 11.85
CA GLY A 17 -4.21 -11.13 11.05
C GLY A 17 -4.54 -11.82 9.72
N PRO A 18 -5.20 -11.11 8.78
CA PRO A 18 -5.44 -9.67 8.78
C PRO A 18 -6.44 -9.20 9.85
N PHE A 19 -6.19 -8.01 10.41
CA PHE A 19 -7.06 -7.34 11.39
C PHE A 19 -7.57 -6.01 10.84
N PRO A 20 -8.82 -5.62 11.14
CA PRO A 20 -9.36 -4.33 10.71
C PRO A 20 -8.46 -3.17 11.13
N SER A 21 -8.12 -2.31 10.17
CA SER A 21 -7.26 -1.15 10.38
C SER A 21 -7.88 0.12 9.82
N LYS A 22 -7.43 1.25 10.37
CA LYS A 22 -7.80 2.59 9.91
C LYS A 22 -6.58 3.36 9.43
N LEU A 23 -6.77 4.28 8.48
CA LEU A 23 -5.72 5.20 8.08
C LEU A 23 -5.23 5.98 9.31
N GLY A 24 -3.92 6.20 9.39
CA GLY A 24 -3.28 6.86 10.52
C GLY A 24 -3.11 5.99 11.77
N SER A 25 -3.47 4.69 11.75
CA SER A 25 -3.29 3.80 12.90
C SER A 25 -1.83 3.38 13.09
N THR A 26 -1.47 3.06 14.33
CA THR A 26 -0.16 2.50 14.69
C THR A 26 -0.36 1.13 15.32
N TRP A 27 0.45 0.16 14.91
CA TRP A 27 0.40 -1.23 15.34
C TRP A 27 1.78 -1.69 15.79
N GLU A 28 1.79 -2.67 16.70
CA GLU A 28 3.00 -3.31 17.18
C GLU A 28 2.91 -4.81 17.00
N ILE A 29 4.01 -5.41 16.56
CA ILE A 29 4.21 -6.85 16.59
C ILE A 29 4.57 -7.22 18.02
N THR A 30 3.72 -8.00 18.67
CA THR A 30 3.89 -8.42 20.07
C THR A 30 4.08 -9.92 20.17
N GLN A 31 5.09 -10.34 20.95
CA GLN A 31 5.36 -11.75 21.21
C GLN A 31 5.75 -11.92 22.69
N ASP A 32 4.89 -12.61 23.45
CA ASP A 32 5.08 -12.75 24.90
C ASP A 32 6.25 -13.66 25.31
N SER A 33 6.67 -14.60 24.45
CA SER A 33 7.81 -15.52 24.72
C SER A 33 8.37 -16.10 23.42
N ILE A 34 9.60 -16.63 23.42
CA ILE A 34 10.22 -17.20 22.20
C ILE A 34 9.38 -18.29 21.53
N SER A 35 8.62 -19.04 22.32
CA SER A 35 7.74 -20.11 21.84
C SER A 35 6.34 -19.65 21.47
N SER A 36 5.94 -18.41 21.82
CA SER A 36 4.61 -17.90 21.48
C SER A 36 4.54 -17.49 20.01
N THR A 37 3.32 -17.57 19.48
CA THR A 37 2.99 -17.02 18.17
C THR A 37 2.98 -15.50 18.29
N ALA A 38 3.67 -14.82 17.38
CA ALA A 38 3.62 -13.37 17.33
C ALA A 38 2.21 -12.92 16.96
N THR A 39 1.79 -11.81 17.55
CA THR A 39 0.49 -11.17 17.35
C THR A 39 0.71 -9.77 16.81
N LEU A 40 -0.33 -9.18 16.25
CA LEU A 40 -0.32 -7.80 15.76
C LEU A 40 -1.41 -7.04 16.51
N LYS A 41 -1.05 -5.96 17.19
CA LYS A 41 -1.95 -5.22 18.07
C LYS A 41 -1.92 -3.73 17.76
N GLU A 42 -3.09 -3.11 17.61
CA GLU A 42 -3.19 -1.64 17.50
C GLU A 42 -2.80 -1.02 18.84
N VAL A 43 -1.92 -0.02 18.80
CA VAL A 43 -1.52 0.73 19.99
C VAL A 43 -2.26 2.05 20.08
N LYS A 44 -2.50 2.48 21.31
CA LYS A 44 -3.11 3.78 21.58
C LYS A 44 -2.08 4.88 21.38
N ALA A 45 -1.94 5.33 20.14
CA ALA A 45 -1.10 6.45 19.73
C ALA A 45 -1.95 7.54 19.05
N PRO A 46 -1.47 8.81 18.99
CA PRO A 46 -2.07 9.82 18.13
C PRO A 46 -2.14 9.33 16.69
N THR A 47 -3.21 9.70 15.98
CA THR A 47 -3.36 9.38 14.56
C THR A 47 -2.21 9.98 13.76
N ASN A 48 -1.56 9.19 12.91
CA ASN A 48 -0.47 9.71 12.07
C ASN A 48 -1.02 10.79 11.11
N PRO A 49 -0.45 12.01 11.11
CA PRO A 49 -1.02 13.16 10.40
C PRO A 49 -1.03 12.99 8.88
N ASN A 50 -0.13 12.16 8.35
CA ASN A 50 -0.07 11.81 6.92
C ASN A 50 -0.98 10.61 6.55
N GLY A 51 -1.81 10.13 7.48
CA GLY A 51 -2.71 9.00 7.26
C GLY A 51 -2.02 7.63 7.12
N SER A 52 -0.70 7.56 7.33
CA SER A 52 0.04 6.30 7.22
C SER A 52 -0.39 5.26 8.26
N ILE A 53 -0.45 4.00 7.84
CA ILE A 53 -0.56 2.87 8.76
C ILE A 53 0.85 2.47 9.14
N VAL A 54 1.19 2.65 10.42
CA VAL A 54 2.53 2.38 10.95
C VAL A 54 2.53 1.04 11.66
N ILE A 55 3.49 0.18 11.35
CA ILE A 55 3.70 -1.08 12.07
C ILE A 55 5.13 -1.12 12.58
N LYS A 56 5.27 -1.36 13.88
CA LYS A 56 6.56 -1.41 14.57
C LYS A 56 6.89 -2.82 15.02
N ASN A 57 8.11 -3.26 14.78
CA ASN A 57 8.65 -4.51 15.29
C ASN A 57 9.58 -4.21 16.47
N ILE A 58 9.02 -3.89 17.64
CA ILE A 58 9.77 -3.41 18.81
C ILE A 58 10.18 -4.59 19.72
N PRO A 59 11.35 -4.57 20.38
CA PRO A 59 11.68 -5.49 21.46
C PRO A 59 10.57 -5.59 22.53
N PRO A 60 10.28 -6.76 23.13
CA PRO A 60 11.10 -7.98 23.18
C PRO A 60 10.91 -8.94 21.99
N ALA A 61 10.33 -8.50 20.86
CA ALA A 61 10.30 -9.30 19.63
C ALA A 61 11.69 -9.83 19.20
N THR A 62 12.78 -9.23 19.71
CA THR A 62 14.19 -9.63 19.56
C THR A 62 14.48 -11.06 19.97
N TRP A 63 13.69 -11.65 20.87
CA TRP A 63 13.94 -13.01 21.36
C TRP A 63 13.84 -14.07 20.27
N SER A 64 13.18 -13.78 19.15
CA SER A 64 12.97 -14.77 18.09
C SER A 64 13.86 -14.57 16.86
N GLY A 65 14.48 -13.41 16.68
CA GLY A 65 15.22 -13.05 15.45
C GLY A 65 14.36 -13.14 14.17
N ARG A 66 13.04 -13.18 14.29
CA ARG A 66 12.13 -13.39 13.16
C ARG A 66 12.01 -12.13 12.33
N MET A 67 12.08 -12.33 11.02
CA MET A 67 11.73 -11.34 10.02
C MET A 67 10.25 -11.49 9.65
N PHE A 68 9.56 -10.37 9.48
CA PHE A 68 8.14 -10.34 9.16
C PHE A 68 7.89 -9.75 7.79
N ASP A 69 7.03 -10.39 7.02
CA ASP A 69 6.38 -9.78 5.87
C ASP A 69 5.08 -9.14 6.34
N ILE A 70 5.02 -7.81 6.29
CA ILE A 70 3.87 -7.02 6.73
C ILE A 70 3.04 -6.61 5.52
N GLY A 71 1.77 -7.03 5.50
CA GLY A 71 0.84 -6.74 4.43
C GLY A 71 -0.29 -5.82 4.87
N VAL A 72 -0.67 -4.91 3.99
CA VAL A 72 -1.94 -4.18 4.07
C VAL A 72 -2.90 -4.75 3.04
N TYR A 73 -4.15 -4.97 3.45
CA TYR A 73 -5.17 -5.64 2.67
C TYR A 73 -6.39 -4.73 2.45
N LYS A 74 -7.05 -4.91 1.31
CA LYS A 74 -8.31 -4.24 0.97
C LYS A 74 -9.28 -5.29 0.43
N ASN A 75 -10.45 -5.41 1.04
CA ASN A 75 -11.49 -6.37 0.65
C ASN A 75 -10.95 -7.82 0.55
N GLY A 76 -10.13 -8.24 1.53
CA GLY A 76 -9.53 -9.57 1.57
C GLY A 76 -8.34 -9.79 0.62
N SER A 77 -8.02 -8.84 -0.26
CA SER A 77 -6.89 -8.94 -1.19
C SER A 77 -5.67 -8.16 -0.67
N LEU A 78 -4.47 -8.72 -0.85
CA LEU A 78 -3.21 -8.04 -0.51
C LEU A 78 -3.05 -6.81 -1.42
N LEU A 79 -2.92 -5.64 -0.81
CA LEU A 79 -2.74 -4.37 -1.52
C LEU A 79 -1.25 -4.03 -1.65
N VAL A 80 -0.51 -4.10 -0.55
CA VAL A 80 0.93 -3.80 -0.49
C VAL A 80 1.58 -4.62 0.61
N VAL A 81 2.83 -5.03 0.40
CA VAL A 81 3.62 -5.78 1.37
C VAL A 81 5.00 -5.16 1.53
N GLN A 82 5.46 -5.03 2.76
CA GLN A 82 6.86 -4.81 3.09
C GLN A 82 7.44 -6.13 3.58
N LYS A 83 8.51 -6.59 2.92
CA LYS A 83 9.19 -7.84 3.29
C LYS A 83 10.33 -7.61 4.25
N ASP A 84 10.72 -8.70 4.91
CA ASP A 84 11.94 -8.79 5.73
C ASP A 84 12.07 -7.67 6.78
N VAL A 85 10.98 -7.40 7.49
CA VAL A 85 10.94 -6.39 8.56
C VAL A 85 11.62 -6.97 9.80
N HIS A 86 12.78 -6.41 10.15
CA HIS A 86 13.61 -6.87 11.25
C HIS A 86 13.13 -6.29 12.58
N VAL A 87 13.63 -6.86 13.67
CA VAL A 87 13.36 -6.28 14.99
C VAL A 87 14.14 -4.98 15.15
N GLY A 88 13.45 -3.95 15.63
CA GLY A 88 13.91 -2.56 15.64
C GLY A 88 13.32 -1.73 14.50
N ASP A 89 12.79 -2.39 13.46
CA ASP A 89 12.26 -1.68 12.30
C ASP A 89 10.86 -1.13 12.55
N GLN A 90 10.57 -0.06 11.81
CA GLN A 90 9.24 0.49 11.63
C GLN A 90 8.94 0.55 10.13
N VAL A 91 7.69 0.20 9.78
CA VAL A 91 7.18 0.31 8.42
C VAL A 91 6.02 1.28 8.38
N ASP A 92 6.08 2.22 7.45
CA ASP A 92 5.05 3.24 7.25
C ASP A 92 4.36 3.01 5.89
N PHE A 93 3.16 2.45 5.92
CA PHE A 93 2.34 2.33 4.71
C PHE A 93 1.58 3.61 4.46
N MET A 94 2.15 4.46 3.62
CA MET A 94 1.48 5.66 3.12
C MET A 94 0.63 5.30 1.89
N LEU A 95 -0.66 5.05 2.13
CA LEU A 95 -1.62 4.76 1.07
C LEU A 95 -2.15 6.06 0.47
N LYS A 96 -1.38 6.61 -0.47
CA LYS A 96 -1.83 7.77 -1.25
C LYS A 96 -2.92 7.35 -2.25
N PRO A 97 -4.10 7.98 -2.23
CA PRO A 97 -5.09 7.76 -3.27
C PRO A 97 -4.54 8.28 -4.59
N LYS A 98 -4.27 7.37 -5.54
CA LYS A 98 -3.73 7.72 -6.86
C LYS A 98 -4.76 7.44 -7.94
N LEU A 99 -4.85 8.33 -8.94
CA LEU A 99 -5.50 8.04 -10.21
C LEU A 99 -4.45 7.93 -11.31
N TYR A 100 -4.65 6.96 -12.18
CA TYR A 100 -3.80 6.73 -13.34
C TYR A 100 -4.62 6.98 -14.60
N PHE A 101 -4.11 7.83 -15.48
CA PHE A 101 -4.69 8.09 -16.80
C PHE A 101 -3.72 7.61 -17.85
N GLY A 102 -4.23 6.79 -18.78
CA GLY A 102 -3.41 6.21 -19.84
C GLY A 102 -4.08 6.30 -21.20
N VAL A 103 -3.28 6.44 -22.26
CA VAL A 103 -3.76 6.30 -23.65
C VAL A 103 -3.29 4.96 -24.21
N VAL A 104 -4.27 4.10 -24.51
CA VAL A 104 -4.05 2.84 -25.23
C VAL A 104 -4.35 3.07 -26.70
N ARG A 105 -3.46 2.60 -27.58
CA ARG A 105 -3.65 2.65 -29.03
C ARG A 105 -3.89 1.26 -29.58
N ASN A 106 -4.51 1.19 -30.76
CA ASN A 106 -4.70 -0.05 -31.51
C ASN A 106 -5.51 -1.12 -30.77
N MET A 107 -6.39 -0.73 -29.84
CA MET A 107 -7.41 -1.65 -29.37
C MET A 107 -8.43 -1.88 -30.46
N VAL A 108 -8.77 -3.14 -30.70
CA VAL A 108 -9.85 -3.55 -31.59
C VAL A 108 -11.11 -3.78 -30.74
N GLU A 109 -12.28 -3.58 -31.33
CA GLU A 109 -13.55 -3.89 -30.67
C GLU A 109 -13.57 -5.37 -30.25
N GLY A 110 -13.85 -5.62 -28.96
CA GLY A 110 -13.80 -6.96 -28.36
C GLY A 110 -12.52 -7.29 -27.59
N ASP A 111 -11.48 -6.46 -27.69
CA ASP A 111 -10.26 -6.65 -26.91
C ASP A 111 -10.49 -6.39 -25.42
N VAL A 112 -9.92 -7.26 -24.58
CA VAL A 112 -9.93 -7.11 -23.11
C VAL A 112 -8.61 -6.48 -22.67
N PHE A 113 -8.70 -5.31 -22.05
CA PHE A 113 -7.55 -4.63 -21.46
C PHE A 113 -7.21 -5.27 -20.11
N THR A 114 -6.12 -6.05 -20.06
CA THR A 114 -5.70 -6.80 -18.87
C THR A 114 -4.48 -6.24 -18.16
N SER A 115 -3.74 -5.31 -18.77
CA SER A 115 -2.46 -4.80 -18.25
C SER A 115 -2.16 -3.37 -18.71
N LEU A 116 -1.62 -2.56 -17.80
CA LEU A 116 -1.12 -1.19 -18.05
C LEU A 116 0.12 -1.15 -18.97
N GLU A 117 0.72 -2.29 -19.32
CA GLU A 117 1.93 -2.34 -20.16
C GLU A 117 1.72 -1.85 -21.61
N ILE A 118 0.47 -1.68 -22.06
CA ILE A 118 0.12 -1.27 -23.43
C ILE A 118 -0.09 0.27 -23.54
N THR A 119 0.16 1.04 -22.47
CA THR A 119 -0.07 2.49 -22.50
C THR A 119 1.08 3.24 -23.19
N SER A 120 0.74 4.02 -24.23
CA SER A 120 1.68 4.93 -24.91
C SER A 120 2.05 6.18 -24.09
N SER A 121 1.24 6.48 -23.07
CA SER A 121 1.43 7.54 -22.09
C SER A 121 0.65 7.13 -20.83
N LEU A 122 1.27 7.24 -19.65
CA LEU A 122 0.67 6.98 -18.34
C LEU A 122 1.04 8.15 -17.42
N THR A 123 0.02 8.83 -16.90
CA THR A 123 0.20 9.91 -15.93
C THR A 123 -0.46 9.55 -14.62
N GLU A 124 0.28 9.72 -13.53
CA GLU A 124 -0.18 9.51 -12.16
C GLU A 124 -0.55 10.85 -11.52
N PHE A 125 -1.69 10.90 -10.85
CA PHE A 125 -2.09 12.01 -9.99
C PHE A 125 -2.30 11.52 -8.56
N ASP A 126 -1.62 12.16 -7.60
CA ASP A 126 -1.90 11.98 -6.18
C ASP A 126 -3.14 12.82 -5.82
N LEU A 127 -4.25 12.16 -5.52
CA LEU A 127 -5.50 12.84 -5.17
C LEU A 127 -5.41 13.61 -3.85
N SER A 128 -4.36 13.39 -3.06
CA SER A 128 -4.10 14.21 -1.87
C SER A 128 -3.80 15.67 -2.24
N ASP A 129 -3.29 15.94 -3.44
CA ASP A 129 -3.07 17.28 -3.98
C ASP A 129 -4.37 17.91 -4.51
N TYR A 130 -5.45 17.13 -4.62
CA TYR A 130 -6.73 17.51 -5.21
C TYR A 130 -7.90 17.16 -4.28
N PRO A 131 -7.96 17.72 -3.05
CA PRO A 131 -8.94 17.32 -2.02
C PRO A 131 -10.40 17.55 -2.42
N ASN A 132 -10.66 18.52 -3.32
CA ASN A 132 -12.00 18.84 -3.83
C ASN A 132 -12.29 18.18 -5.19
N GLY A 133 -11.41 17.29 -5.65
CA GLY A 133 -11.48 16.67 -6.96
C GLY A 133 -10.51 17.29 -7.96
N ILE A 134 -10.27 16.52 -9.03
CA ILE A 134 -9.34 16.84 -10.11
C ILE A 134 -10.08 16.92 -11.44
N ARG A 135 -9.82 17.97 -12.21
CA ARG A 135 -10.16 18.03 -13.63
C ARG A 135 -8.93 17.62 -14.42
N VAL A 136 -9.06 16.55 -15.21
CA VAL A 136 -7.97 16.04 -16.05
C VAL A 136 -8.23 16.38 -17.51
N THR A 137 -7.24 16.98 -18.15
CA THR A 137 -7.28 17.34 -19.57
C THR A 137 -6.27 16.50 -20.34
N LEU A 138 -6.72 15.89 -21.43
CA LEU A 138 -5.85 15.21 -22.40
C LEU A 138 -5.52 16.17 -23.54
N LYS A 139 -4.23 16.42 -23.77
CA LYS A 139 -3.73 17.20 -24.89
C LYS A 139 -2.95 16.32 -25.86
N GLN A 140 -3.28 16.40 -27.14
CA GLN A 140 -2.44 15.84 -28.21
C GLN A 140 -1.37 16.88 -28.59
N LEU A 141 -0.09 16.50 -28.53
CA LEU A 141 1.00 17.39 -28.89
C LEU A 141 1.13 17.54 -30.43
N PRO A 142 1.68 18.67 -30.92
CA PRO A 142 1.93 18.88 -32.35
C PRO A 142 2.79 17.74 -32.93
N GLY A 143 2.43 17.25 -34.11
CA GLY A 143 3.12 16.13 -34.76
C GLY A 143 2.40 14.77 -34.65
N GLY A 144 1.25 14.70 -33.98
CA GLY A 144 0.32 13.58 -34.12
C GLY A 144 0.89 12.25 -33.62
N GLY A 145 1.21 12.17 -32.33
CA GLY A 145 1.81 10.94 -31.82
C GLY A 145 2.18 10.94 -30.34
N GLN A 146 2.01 12.06 -29.64
CA GLN A 146 2.22 12.15 -28.20
C GLN A 146 0.99 12.73 -27.52
N TYR A 147 0.70 12.20 -26.34
CA TYR A 147 -0.44 12.55 -25.51
C TYR A 147 0.06 12.91 -24.12
N GLU A 148 -0.41 14.03 -23.61
CA GLU A 148 -0.09 14.54 -22.29
C GLU A 148 -1.37 14.72 -21.48
N PHE A 149 -1.38 14.24 -20.25
CA PHE A 149 -2.43 14.54 -19.29
C PHE A 149 -1.97 15.65 -18.35
N SER A 150 -2.81 16.67 -18.16
CA SER A 150 -2.63 17.69 -17.12
C SER A 150 -3.79 17.65 -16.13
N GLY A 151 -3.52 17.98 -14.87
CA GLY A 151 -4.49 17.94 -13.78
C GLY A 151 -4.61 19.29 -13.10
N GLU A 152 -5.83 19.78 -12.98
CA GLU A 152 -6.17 21.03 -12.30
C GLU A 152 -7.10 20.77 -11.12
N ALA A 153 -6.87 21.46 -10.00
CA ALA A 153 -7.74 21.38 -8.84
C ALA A 153 -9.10 22.00 -9.14
N MET A 154 -10.17 21.29 -8.76
CA MET A 154 -11.50 21.86 -8.81
C MET A 154 -11.70 22.84 -7.65
N SER A 155 -12.25 23.99 -7.99
CA SER A 155 -12.69 25.03 -7.04
C SER A 155 -13.93 24.60 -6.27
#